data_AF-A0A1B6IVB2-F1
#
_entry.id   AF-A0A1B6IVB2-F1
#
_cell.length_a   1.000
_cell.length_b   1.000
_cell.length_c   1.000
_cell.angle_alpha   90.00
_cell.angle_beta   90.00
_cell.angle_gamma   90.00
#
_symmetry.space_group_name_H-M   'P 1'
#
loop_
_entity.id
_entity.type
_entity.pdbx_description
1 polymer ?
#
loop_
_entity_poly.entity_id
_entity_poly.type
_entity_poly.pdbx_seq_one_letter_code
_entity_poly.pdbx_strand_id
1 'polypeptide(L)'
;FGGDPNNVTIFGISAGGASVAYHLLCPPSRGLFHKAIMQSGFALNPWALQENPRKNAYKLAKSLGCTSENPEEVLRFLQSVSANDIVFATKDMIKDEMAMNSLIFTPSVEVIGEESSLPDTPHSLMERGQFA
;
A
#
# COMPACT_ATOMS: atom_id res chain seq x y z
N PHE A 1 29.61 -4.11 6.41
CA PHE A 1 28.96 -3.89 7.72
C PHE A 1 29.03 -5.10 8.67
N GLY A 2 29.34 -6.32 8.22
CA GLY A 2 29.60 -7.46 9.12
C GLY A 2 28.35 -8.10 9.77
N GLY A 3 27.15 -7.81 9.25
CA GLY A 3 25.92 -8.48 9.70
C GLY A 3 25.78 -9.89 9.14
N ASP A 4 24.95 -10.70 9.80
CA ASP A 4 24.60 -12.05 9.36
C ASP A 4 23.29 -12.03 8.54
N PRO A 5 23.33 -12.32 7.22
CA PRO A 5 22.13 -12.38 6.40
C PRO A 5 21.16 -13.48 6.83
N ASN A 6 21.62 -14.49 7.58
CA ASN A 6 20.78 -15.59 8.09
C ASN A 6 20.16 -15.28 9.47
N ASN A 7 20.26 -14.04 9.95
CA ASN A 7 19.73 -13.64 11.26
C ASN A 7 19.15 -12.21 11.24
N VAL A 8 18.33 -11.94 10.22
CA VAL A 8 17.70 -10.63 10.04
C VAL A 8 16.37 -10.55 10.80
N THR A 9 16.19 -9.49 11.59
CA THR A 9 14.90 -9.10 12.19
C THR A 9 14.37 -7.87 11.47
N ILE A 10 13.18 -7.95 10.90
CA ILE A 10 12.48 -6.78 10.37
C ILE A 10 11.57 -6.19 11.47
N PHE A 11 11.56 -4.86 11.60
CA PHE A 11 10.78 -4.15 12.61
C PHE A 11 10.12 -2.92 11.99
N GLY A 12 8.91 -2.59 12.46
CA GLY A 12 8.24 -1.36 12.10
C GLY A 12 7.16 -0.95 13.10
N ILE A 13 6.88 0.36 13.13
CA ILE A 13 5.88 0.99 13.98
C ILE A 13 4.75 1.62 13.14
N SER A 14 3.50 1.53 13.59
CA SER A 14 2.32 2.09 12.91
C SER A 14 2.23 1.58 11.46
N ALA A 15 2.27 2.46 10.45
CA ALA A 15 2.34 2.06 9.05
C ALA A 15 3.49 1.08 8.78
N GLY A 16 4.65 1.25 9.45
CA GLY A 16 5.75 0.30 9.37
C GLY A 16 5.44 -1.07 10.00
N GLY A 17 4.60 -1.12 11.04
CA GLY A 17 4.12 -2.37 11.62
C GLY A 17 3.19 -3.11 10.65
N ALA A 18 2.30 -2.37 9.96
CA ALA A 18 1.51 -2.91 8.88
C ALA A 18 2.38 -3.37 7.70
N SER A 19 3.42 -2.63 7.33
CA SER A 19 4.39 -3.05 6.30
C SER A 19 5.11 -4.36 6.67
N VAL A 20 5.51 -4.54 7.92
CA VAL A 20 6.08 -5.82 8.39
C VAL A 20 5.07 -6.96 8.26
N ALA A 21 3.80 -6.71 8.59
CA ALA A 21 2.73 -7.69 8.37
C ALA A 21 2.56 -8.04 6.88
N TYR A 22 2.65 -7.06 5.97
CA TYR A 22 2.64 -7.32 4.53
C TYR A 22 3.86 -8.14 4.08
N HIS A 23 5.06 -7.81 4.55
CA HIS A 23 6.25 -8.62 4.25
C HIS A 23 6.15 -10.07 4.74
N LEU A 24 5.39 -10.35 5.80
CA LEU A 24 5.08 -11.72 6.22
C LEU A 24 4.12 -12.45 5.26
N LEU A 25 3.26 -11.73 4.54
CA LEU A 25 2.19 -12.31 3.69
C LEU A 25 2.57 -12.37 2.20
N CYS A 26 3.37 -11.42 1.74
CA CYS A 26 3.76 -11.25 0.34
C CYS A 26 4.78 -12.33 -0.07
N PRO A 27 4.48 -13.18 -1.07
CA PRO A 27 5.40 -14.23 -1.53
C PRO A 27 6.83 -13.76 -1.90
N PRO A 28 7.04 -12.57 -2.49
CA PRO A 28 8.38 -12.09 -2.82
C PRO A 28 9.30 -11.84 -1.60
N SER A 29 8.74 -11.74 -0.39
CA SER A 29 9.52 -11.46 0.83
C SER A 29 9.96 -12.72 1.58
N ARG A 30 9.56 -13.91 1.13
CA ARG A 30 9.88 -15.19 1.78
C ARG A 30 11.39 -15.42 1.84
N GLY A 31 11.88 -15.79 3.03
CA GLY A 31 13.31 -16.07 3.25
C GLY A 31 14.22 -14.84 3.33
N LEU A 32 13.69 -13.61 3.23
CA LEU A 32 14.50 -12.39 3.35
C LEU A 32 14.80 -12.01 4.81
N PHE A 33 13.99 -12.47 5.75
CA PHE A 33 14.13 -12.20 7.18
C PHE A 33 13.71 -13.42 7.99
N HIS A 34 14.09 -13.42 9.28
CA HIS A 34 13.98 -14.58 10.16
C HIS A 34 13.11 -14.29 11.38
N LYS A 35 12.91 -13.01 11.69
CA LYS A 35 12.13 -12.52 12.83
C LYS A 35 11.41 -11.25 12.41
N ALA A 36 10.23 -11.03 12.96
CA ALA A 36 9.40 -9.87 12.67
C ALA A 36 8.86 -9.27 13.97
N ILE A 37 8.88 -7.95 14.07
CA ILE A 37 8.27 -7.20 15.18
C ILE A 37 7.36 -6.13 14.59
N MET A 38 6.07 -6.23 14.90
CA MET A 38 5.02 -5.32 14.43
C MET A 38 4.52 -4.48 15.61
N GLN A 39 4.86 -3.21 15.67
CA GLN A 39 4.49 -2.33 16.79
C GLN A 39 3.34 -1.40 16.40
N SER A 40 2.21 -1.50 17.11
CA SER A 40 1.06 -0.59 16.95
C SER A 40 0.53 -0.44 15.51
N GLY A 41 0.68 -1.48 14.68
CA GLY A 41 0.14 -1.53 13.33
C GLY A 41 0.27 -2.93 12.72
N PHE A 42 -0.70 -3.30 11.90
CA PHE A 42 -0.87 -4.62 11.31
C PHE A 42 -1.68 -4.52 10.00
N ALA A 43 -1.58 -5.53 9.12
CA ALA A 43 -2.19 -5.50 7.80
C ALA A 43 -3.74 -5.47 7.82
N LEU A 44 -4.38 -5.89 8.93
CA LEU A 44 -5.84 -5.86 9.09
C LEU A 44 -6.37 -4.57 9.71
N ASN A 45 -5.51 -3.59 10.02
CA ASN A 45 -6.03 -2.31 10.47
C ASN A 45 -6.85 -1.64 9.34
N PRO A 46 -7.99 -0.99 9.65
CA PRO A 46 -8.86 -0.39 8.62
C PRO A 46 -8.17 0.64 7.72
N TRP A 47 -7.13 1.31 8.22
CA TRP A 47 -6.32 2.28 7.47
C TRP A 47 -5.21 1.63 6.63
N ALA A 48 -4.93 0.34 6.80
CA ALA A 48 -3.77 -0.33 6.21
C ALA A 48 -4.06 -0.96 4.84
N LEU A 49 -5.32 -1.08 4.42
CA LEU A 49 -5.72 -1.64 3.13
C LEU A 49 -6.71 -0.71 2.42
N GLN A 50 -6.44 -0.36 1.17
CA GLN A 50 -7.34 0.45 0.35
C GLN A 50 -8.29 -0.43 -0.46
N GLU A 51 -9.58 -0.27 -0.24
CA GLU A 51 -10.64 -1.02 -0.94
C GLU A 51 -10.91 -0.47 -2.34
N ASN A 52 -10.74 0.84 -2.56
CA ASN A 52 -11.12 1.53 -3.79
C ASN A 52 -9.95 2.32 -4.41
N PRO A 53 -8.78 1.70 -4.66
CA PRO A 53 -7.57 2.42 -5.09
C PRO A 53 -7.77 3.14 -6.43
N ARG A 54 -8.47 2.49 -7.38
CA ARG A 54 -8.79 3.08 -8.69
C ARG A 54 -9.65 4.33 -8.53
N LYS A 55 -10.71 4.28 -7.73
CA LYS A 55 -11.59 5.44 -7.48
C LYS A 55 -10.80 6.63 -6.93
N ASN A 56 -9.85 6.38 -6.04
CA ASN A 56 -9.00 7.42 -5.47
C ASN A 56 -8.05 8.03 -6.51
N ALA A 57 -7.49 7.23 -7.43
CA ALA A 57 -6.70 7.74 -8.54
C ALA A 57 -7.51 8.67 -9.46
N TYR A 58 -8.76 8.31 -9.80
CA TYR A 58 -9.65 9.20 -10.56
C TYR A 58 -10.03 10.48 -9.80
N LYS A 59 -10.30 10.38 -8.49
CA LYS A 59 -10.56 11.57 -7.66
C LYS A 59 -9.37 12.54 -7.67
N LEU A 60 -8.14 12.02 -7.54
CA LEU A 60 -6.91 12.81 -7.60
C LEU A 60 -6.72 13.44 -8.97
N ALA A 61 -6.91 12.68 -10.06
CA ALA A 61 -6.82 13.21 -11.41
C ALA A 61 -7.82 14.36 -11.62
N LYS A 62 -9.06 14.20 -11.11
CA LYS A 62 -10.10 15.22 -11.18
C LYS A 62 -9.75 16.49 -10.39
N SER A 63 -9.18 16.37 -9.19
CA SER A 63 -8.77 17.55 -8.41
C SER A 63 -7.62 18.32 -9.08
N LEU A 64 -6.83 17.65 -9.91
CA LEU A 64 -5.76 18.23 -10.72
C LEU A 64 -6.22 18.73 -12.11
N GLY A 65 -7.50 18.55 -12.46
CA GLY A 65 -8.10 19.07 -13.70
C GLY A 65 -8.33 18.05 -14.81
N CYS A 66 -8.12 16.75 -14.58
CA CYS A 66 -8.42 15.70 -15.54
C CYS A 66 -9.73 14.98 -15.21
N THR A 67 -10.72 15.10 -16.10
CA THR A 67 -12.05 14.46 -15.94
C THR A 67 -12.25 13.26 -16.86
N SER A 68 -11.18 12.71 -17.46
CA SER A 68 -11.30 11.52 -18.30
C SER A 68 -11.75 10.31 -17.49
N GLU A 69 -12.57 9.46 -18.11
CA GLU A 69 -12.97 8.15 -17.56
C GLU A 69 -12.06 7.02 -18.07
N ASN A 70 -11.22 7.28 -19.08
CA ASN A 70 -10.30 6.31 -19.65
C ASN A 70 -9.07 6.11 -18.72
N PRO A 71 -8.80 4.89 -18.21
CA PRO A 71 -7.68 4.62 -17.30
C PRO A 71 -6.31 5.01 -17.86
N GLU A 72 -6.07 4.76 -19.15
CA GLU A 72 -4.80 5.05 -19.81
C GLU A 72 -4.57 6.55 -19.97
N GLU A 73 -5.63 7.32 -20.25
CA GLU A 73 -5.56 8.79 -20.30
C GLU A 73 -5.31 9.38 -18.91
N VAL A 74 -6.00 8.86 -17.89
CA VAL A 74 -5.78 9.28 -16.49
C VAL A 74 -4.35 8.98 -16.05
N LEU A 75 -3.82 7.81 -16.37
CA LEU A 75 -2.44 7.44 -16.07
C LEU A 75 -1.44 8.40 -16.75
N ARG A 76 -1.57 8.62 -18.07
CA ARG A 76 -0.68 9.54 -18.80
C ARG A 76 -0.76 10.96 -18.26
N PHE A 77 -1.97 11.42 -17.93
CA PHE A 77 -2.16 12.73 -17.31
C PHE A 77 -1.40 12.81 -15.97
N LEU A 78 -1.64 11.88 -15.04
CA LEU A 78 -0.97 11.88 -13.74
C LEU A 78 0.56 11.79 -13.88
N GLN A 79 1.08 11.05 -14.86
CA GLN A 79 2.51 10.99 -15.16
C GLN A 79 3.10 12.31 -15.69
N SER A 80 2.26 13.18 -16.26
CA SER A 80 2.67 14.52 -16.74
C SER A 80 2.61 15.60 -15.66
N VAL A 81 1.89 15.35 -14.56
CA VAL A 81 1.76 16.29 -13.43
C VAL A 81 3.04 16.25 -12.57
N SER A 82 3.41 17.40 -11.99
CA SER A 82 4.56 17.45 -11.09
C SER A 82 4.31 16.61 -9.82
N ALA A 83 5.35 15.95 -9.31
CA ALA A 83 5.23 15.17 -8.08
C ALA A 83 4.74 16.01 -6.88
N ASN A 84 5.12 17.30 -6.83
CA ASN A 84 4.67 18.21 -5.78
C ASN A 84 3.15 18.44 -5.85
N ASP A 85 2.60 18.69 -7.03
CA ASP A 85 1.16 18.91 -7.20
C ASP A 85 0.36 17.66 -6.83
N ILE A 86 0.86 16.47 -7.19
CA ILE A 86 0.28 15.19 -6.77
C ILE A 86 0.23 15.09 -5.25
N VAL A 87 1.33 15.40 -4.55
CA VAL A 87 1.40 15.34 -3.09
C VAL A 87 0.49 16.38 -2.43
N PHE A 88 0.45 17.60 -2.95
CA PHE A 88 -0.41 18.67 -2.41
C PHE A 88 -1.90 18.35 -2.61
N ALA A 89 -2.30 17.95 -3.81
CA ALA A 89 -3.68 17.56 -4.10
C ALA A 89 -4.11 16.35 -3.26
N THR A 90 -3.24 15.37 -3.05
CA THR A 90 -3.51 14.23 -2.16
C THR A 90 -3.75 14.68 -0.71
N LYS A 91 -2.98 15.64 -0.19
CA LYS A 91 -3.19 16.19 1.16
C LYS A 91 -4.52 16.92 1.29
N ASP A 92 -4.95 17.62 0.25
CA ASP A 92 -6.23 18.32 0.27
C ASP A 92 -7.42 17.35 0.26
N MET A 93 -7.30 16.22 -0.44
CA MET A 93 -8.32 15.15 -0.42
C MET A 93 -8.55 14.57 1.00
N ILE A 94 -7.53 14.57 1.85
CA ILE A 94 -7.60 14.05 3.22
C ILE A 94 -8.42 14.97 4.14
N LYS A 95 -8.40 16.28 3.90
CA LYS A 95 -9.06 17.27 4.77
C LYS A 95 -10.59 17.12 4.77
N ASP A 96 -11.16 16.57 3.70
CA ASP A 96 -12.60 16.33 3.57
C ASP A 96 -13.07 15.02 4.23
N GLU A 97 -12.16 14.10 4.58
CA GLU A 97 -12.49 12.79 5.18
C GLU A 97 -12.06 12.73 6.65
N MET A 98 -12.97 13.14 7.55
CA MET A 98 -12.74 13.22 9.01
C MET A 98 -12.63 11.86 9.73
N ALA A 99 -12.50 10.75 9.00
CA ALA A 99 -12.48 9.39 9.54
C ALA A 99 -11.05 8.85 9.71
N MET A 100 -10.85 7.92 10.63
CA MET A 100 -9.58 7.17 10.77
C MET A 100 -9.17 6.37 9.52
N ASN A 101 -10.05 6.25 8.52
CA ASN A 101 -9.78 5.69 7.18
C ASN A 101 -9.25 6.75 6.19
N SER A 102 -8.78 7.88 6.68
CA SER A 102 -8.36 9.07 5.90
C SER A 102 -7.12 8.88 5.02
N LEU A 103 -6.47 7.70 5.03
CA LEU A 103 -5.35 7.44 4.15
C LEU A 103 -5.85 7.04 2.75
N ILE A 104 -5.71 7.97 1.81
CA ILE A 104 -6.22 7.85 0.44
C ILE A 104 -5.44 6.80 -0.38
N PHE A 105 -4.12 6.77 -0.23
CA PHE A 105 -3.23 5.84 -0.92
C PHE A 105 -2.46 5.00 0.11
N THR A 106 -2.86 3.75 0.23
CA THR A 106 -2.28 2.71 1.11
C THR A 106 -2.22 1.40 0.32
N PRO A 107 -1.58 0.33 0.84
CA PRO A 107 -1.53 -0.95 0.13
C PRO A 107 -2.91 -1.41 -0.33
N SER A 108 -2.98 -2.04 -1.51
CA SER A 108 -4.22 -2.58 -2.08
C SER A 108 -3.93 -3.89 -2.77
N VAL A 109 -4.93 -4.77 -2.87
CA VAL A 109 -4.81 -6.02 -3.63
C VAL A 109 -4.53 -5.70 -5.11
N GLU A 110 -3.53 -6.36 -5.66
CA GLU A 110 -3.11 -6.18 -7.05
C GLU A 110 -3.87 -7.12 -7.99
N VAL A 111 -4.29 -6.61 -9.15
CA VAL A 111 -4.93 -7.42 -10.18
C VAL A 111 -3.84 -8.05 -11.05
N ILE A 112 -3.53 -9.31 -10.75
CA ILE A 112 -2.71 -10.31 -11.47
C ILE A 112 -1.73 -9.72 -12.51
N GLY A 113 -0.45 -9.66 -12.09
CA GLY A 113 0.74 -9.76 -12.93
C GLY A 113 1.70 -10.78 -12.30
N GLU A 114 2.65 -11.34 -13.06
CA GLU A 114 3.57 -12.39 -12.59
C GLU A 114 4.41 -11.97 -11.36
N GLU A 115 4.48 -10.66 -11.06
CA GLU A 115 5.23 -10.07 -9.94
C GLU A 115 4.34 -9.44 -8.85
N SER A 116 3.03 -9.73 -8.83
CA SER A 116 2.11 -9.13 -7.86
C SER A 116 2.56 -9.36 -6.42
N SER A 117 2.87 -8.27 -5.69
CA SER A 117 3.37 -8.37 -4.33
C SER A 117 2.27 -8.78 -3.35
N LEU A 118 1.03 -8.31 -3.56
CA LEU A 118 -0.14 -8.61 -2.73
C LEU A 118 -1.31 -9.16 -3.58
N PRO A 119 -1.34 -10.49 -3.86
CA PRO A 119 -2.28 -11.08 -4.81
C PRO A 119 -3.70 -11.32 -4.26
N ASP A 120 -3.90 -11.17 -2.95
CA ASP A 120 -5.19 -11.37 -2.28
C ASP A 120 -5.24 -10.54 -0.99
N THR A 121 -6.40 -10.48 -0.33
CA THR A 121 -6.56 -9.75 0.92
C THR A 121 -5.68 -10.33 2.03
N PRO A 122 -5.22 -9.52 3.00
CA PRO A 122 -4.43 -10.02 4.13
C PRO A 122 -5.13 -11.15 4.91
N HIS A 123 -6.46 -11.07 5.08
CA HIS A 123 -7.24 -12.11 5.75
C HIS A 123 -7.11 -13.45 5.02
N SER A 124 -7.39 -13.47 3.70
CA SER A 124 -7.30 -14.68 2.89
C SER A 124 -5.88 -15.24 2.81
N LEU A 125 -4.86 -14.39 2.81
CA LEU A 125 -3.45 -14.83 2.84
C LEU A 125 -3.07 -15.45 4.20
N MET A 126 -3.58 -14.90 5.30
CA MET A 126 -3.39 -15.46 6.64
C MET A 126 -4.05 -16.84 6.80
N GLU A 127 -5.27 -17.01 6.28
CA GLU A 127 -5.98 -18.30 6.32
C GLU A 127 -5.24 -19.42 5.58
N ARG A 128 -4.47 -19.08 4.55
CA ARG A 128 -3.62 -20.04 3.82
C ARG A 128 -2.41 -20.49 4.64
N GLY A 129 -2.04 -19.75 5.69
CA GLY A 129 -0.95 -20.09 6.62
C GLY A 129 0.46 -20.01 6.03
N GLN A 130 0.62 -19.43 4.83
CA GLN A 130 1.90 -19.39 4.12
C GLN A 130 2.66 -18.09 4.38
N PHE A 131 3.13 -17.93 5.61
CA PHE A 131 3.95 -16.78 6.02
C PHE A 131 5.39 -16.92 5.53
N ALA A 132 6.08 -15.77 5.41
CA ALA A 132 7.51 -15.67 5.10
C ALA A 132 8.42 -16.15 6.23
#